data_AF-A0A2V3HEU6-F1
#
_entry.id   AF-A0A2V3HEU6-F1
#
_cell.length_a   1.000
_cell.length_b   1.000
_cell.length_c   1.000
_cell.angle_alpha   90.00
_cell.angle_beta   90.00
_cell.angle_gamma   90.00
#
_symmetry.space_group_name_H-M   'P 1'
#
loop_
_entity.id
_entity.type
_entity.pdbx_description
1 polymer ?
#
loop_
_entity_poly.entity_id
_entity_poly.type
_entity_poly.pdbx_seq_one_letter_code
_entity_poly.pdbx_strand_id
1 'polypeptide(L)'
;HGDPDSTLFHPCIYSEVDAFAWLGQLNSLMNNSSGDVVTILIENYVPAEHVEYLFESAGMIDKAYVHKVGEAWPTLGDLVLSGKNLVVFWDYSDDERYPWLHHAWTHSWDTPYGEDEEEEMSCTVGRGSGETEAWHLNNWLNSIFGFGDPTRSEAVNDYNKLLARAIECWQIFDDRPTFIAVDFWEDGEVVNVTMTLNEMEHWSDDVPPHP
;
A
#
# COMPACT_ATOMS: atom_id res chain seq x y z
N HIS A 1 12.06 4.49 0.58
CA HIS A 1 12.44 3.07 0.54
C HIS A 1 13.95 2.89 0.48
N GLY A 2 14.45 1.80 1.03
CA GLY A 2 15.84 1.38 0.83
C GLY A 2 16.19 0.10 1.57
N ASP A 3 17.29 -0.54 1.17
CA ASP A 3 17.75 -1.80 1.77
C ASP A 3 18.26 -1.58 3.21
N PRO A 4 17.56 -2.09 4.24
CA PRO A 4 18.00 -2.02 5.64
C PRO A 4 19.34 -2.76 5.87
N ASP A 5 19.61 -3.78 5.06
CA ASP A 5 20.78 -4.65 5.15
C ASP A 5 21.94 -4.10 4.30
N SER A 6 21.77 -2.90 3.74
CA SER A 6 22.82 -2.19 3.01
C SER A 6 24.05 -2.03 3.90
N THR A 7 25.11 -2.75 3.54
CA THR A 7 26.40 -2.73 4.24
C THR A 7 27.15 -1.39 4.11
N LEU A 8 26.65 -0.46 3.30
CA LEU A 8 27.27 0.85 3.07
C LEU A 8 26.56 1.96 3.85
N PHE A 9 25.25 2.15 3.68
CA PHE A 9 24.49 3.19 4.38
C PHE A 9 23.05 2.73 4.68
N HIS A 10 22.66 2.76 5.95
CA HIS A 10 21.28 2.52 6.35
C HIS A 10 20.36 3.61 5.79
N PRO A 11 19.14 3.29 5.29
CA PRO A 11 18.25 4.26 4.66
C PRO A 11 17.95 5.50 5.53
N CYS A 12 17.89 5.34 6.85
CA CYS A 12 17.68 6.46 7.79
C CYS A 12 18.77 7.55 7.77
N ILE A 13 19.96 7.29 7.20
CA ILE A 13 21.00 8.31 7.03
C ILE A 13 20.57 9.36 6.00
N TYR A 14 19.75 8.99 5.01
CA TYR A 14 19.32 9.90 3.94
C TYR A 14 18.18 10.82 4.39
N SER A 15 17.24 10.28 5.16
CA SER A 15 16.13 11.03 5.76
C SER A 15 15.52 10.21 6.90
N GLU A 16 15.09 10.90 7.95
CA GLU A 16 14.28 10.32 9.01
C GLU A 16 13.11 11.25 9.33
N VAL A 17 11.98 10.67 9.71
CA VAL A 17 10.84 11.39 10.26
C VAL A 17 10.56 10.76 11.62
N ASP A 18 10.30 11.60 12.62
CA ASP A 18 9.89 11.12 13.94
C ASP A 18 8.54 10.39 13.82
N ALA A 19 8.56 9.08 14.08
CA ALA A 19 7.39 8.23 13.89
C ALA A 19 6.22 8.60 14.80
N PHE A 20 6.49 9.10 16.02
CA PHE A 20 5.43 9.55 16.94
C PHE A 20 4.75 10.82 16.42
N ALA A 21 5.54 11.77 15.93
CA ALA A 21 5.02 13.00 15.33
C ALA A 21 4.21 12.70 14.07
N TRP A 22 4.71 11.82 13.20
CA TRP A 22 4.02 11.44 11.97
C TRP A 22 2.69 10.71 12.24
N LEU A 23 2.69 9.66 13.07
CA LEU A 23 1.45 8.95 13.44
C LEU A 23 0.49 9.85 14.22
N GLY A 24 0.99 10.74 15.07
CA GLY A 24 0.16 11.71 15.79
C GLY A 24 -0.52 12.70 14.83
N GLN A 25 0.19 13.17 13.81
CA GLN A 25 -0.39 14.00 12.76
C GLN A 25 -1.44 13.24 11.95
N LEU A 26 -1.17 11.98 11.56
CA LEU A 26 -2.13 11.14 10.87
C LEU A 26 -3.40 10.92 11.70
N ASN A 27 -3.26 10.64 13.01
CA ASN A 27 -4.41 10.53 13.92
C ASN A 27 -5.25 11.82 13.91
N SER A 28 -4.60 12.99 13.96
CA SER A 28 -5.29 14.27 13.89
C SER A 28 -6.07 14.45 12.58
N LEU A 29 -5.50 14.04 11.44
CA LEU A 29 -6.16 14.10 10.14
C LEU A 29 -7.36 13.15 10.09
N MET A 30 -7.20 11.91 10.55
CA MET A 30 -8.29 10.92 10.61
C MET A 30 -9.42 11.37 11.53
N ASN A 31 -9.13 12.03 12.66
CA ASN A 31 -10.17 12.57 13.56
C ASN A 31 -10.91 13.77 12.96
N ASN A 32 -10.33 14.45 11.97
CA ASN A 32 -10.95 15.57 11.27
C ASN A 32 -11.71 15.12 10.00
N SER A 33 -11.72 13.82 9.72
CA SER A 33 -12.52 13.21 8.65
C SER A 33 -13.60 12.31 9.24
N SER A 34 -14.76 12.25 8.57
CA SER A 34 -15.87 11.40 9.00
C SER A 34 -16.09 10.17 8.13
N GLY A 35 -15.27 9.98 7.08
CA GLY A 35 -15.49 8.94 6.07
C GLY A 35 -14.23 8.19 5.62
N ASP A 36 -13.05 8.61 6.04
CA ASP A 36 -11.81 8.01 5.54
C ASP A 36 -11.52 6.69 6.26
N VAL A 37 -11.08 5.71 5.47
CA VAL A 37 -10.41 4.50 5.94
C VAL A 37 -8.96 4.59 5.50
N VAL A 38 -8.03 4.37 6.43
CA VAL A 38 -6.60 4.45 6.17
C VAL A 38 -5.99 3.06 6.27
N THR A 39 -5.15 2.72 5.30
CA THR A 39 -4.30 1.53 5.36
C THR A 39 -2.85 1.94 5.49
N ILE A 40 -2.10 1.29 6.39
CA ILE A 40 -0.65 1.47 6.53
C ILE A 40 0.01 0.11 6.28
N LEU A 41 0.99 0.07 5.37
CA LEU A 41 1.92 -1.06 5.23
C LEU A 41 3.27 -0.64 5.81
N ILE A 42 3.74 -1.37 6.83
CA ILE A 42 4.98 -1.07 7.55
C ILE A 42 6.06 -2.07 7.14
N GLU A 43 7.14 -1.54 6.55
CA GLU A 43 8.42 -2.25 6.48
C GLU A 43 9.12 -2.12 7.84
N ASN A 44 9.35 -3.24 8.53
CA ASN A 44 9.62 -3.23 9.97
C ASN A 44 10.89 -4.00 10.39
N TYR A 45 11.70 -3.34 11.23
CA TYR A 45 12.94 -3.88 11.82
C TYR A 45 12.97 -3.83 13.36
N VAL A 46 11.84 -3.52 14.00
CA VAL A 46 11.72 -3.48 15.45
C VAL A 46 10.72 -4.53 15.96
N PRO A 47 10.81 -4.97 17.22
CA PRO A 47 9.83 -5.91 17.77
C PRO A 47 8.40 -5.33 17.77
N ALA A 48 7.39 -6.20 17.68
CA ALA A 48 5.98 -5.83 17.67
C ALA A 48 5.58 -4.96 18.87
N GLU A 49 6.12 -5.22 20.07
CA GLU A 49 5.85 -4.42 21.27
C GLU A 49 6.23 -2.95 21.11
N HIS A 50 7.25 -2.63 20.31
CA HIS A 50 7.64 -1.24 20.06
C HIS A 50 6.68 -0.55 19.10
N VAL A 51 6.17 -1.29 18.10
CA VAL A 51 5.16 -0.80 17.17
C VAL A 51 3.84 -0.57 17.91
N GLU A 52 3.43 -1.48 18.78
CA GLU A 52 2.25 -1.30 19.63
C GLU A 52 2.40 -0.06 20.52
N TYR A 53 3.52 0.07 21.24
CA TYR A 53 3.78 1.25 22.09
C TYR A 53 3.66 2.57 21.30
N LEU A 54 4.17 2.60 20.07
CA LEU A 54 4.06 3.75 19.18
C LEU A 54 2.60 4.06 18.81
N PHE A 55 1.82 3.05 18.40
CA PHE A 55 0.42 3.22 18.03
C PHE A 55 -0.48 3.59 19.23
N GLU A 56 -0.22 3.04 20.41
CA GLU A 56 -0.87 3.43 21.66
C GLU A 56 -0.56 4.89 22.00
N SER A 57 0.72 5.26 21.97
CA SER A 57 1.17 6.62 22.30
C SER A 57 0.63 7.68 21.33
N ALA A 58 0.47 7.32 20.05
CA ALA A 58 -0.12 8.17 19.03
C ALA A 58 -1.66 8.21 19.07
N GLY A 59 -2.31 7.35 19.88
CA GLY A 59 -3.77 7.25 19.97
C GLY A 59 -4.42 6.62 18.73
N MET A 60 -3.68 5.74 18.04
CA MET A 60 -4.11 5.08 16.80
C MET A 60 -4.64 3.66 17.05
N ILE A 61 -4.22 3.02 18.14
CA ILE A 61 -4.54 1.60 18.43
C ILE A 61 -6.05 1.32 18.45
N ASP A 62 -6.84 2.25 18.99
CA ASP A 62 -8.29 2.09 19.09
C ASP A 62 -9.00 2.13 17.73
N LYS A 63 -8.33 2.64 16.69
CA LYS A 63 -8.83 2.69 15.31
C LYS A 63 -8.49 1.43 14.52
N ALA A 64 -7.53 0.63 14.99
CA ALA A 64 -7.04 -0.53 14.26
C ALA A 64 -8.12 -1.62 14.18
N TYR A 65 -8.47 -2.01 12.96
CA TYR A 65 -9.30 -3.17 12.67
C TYR A 65 -8.48 -4.45 12.81
N VAL A 66 -9.14 -5.53 13.21
CA VAL A 66 -8.57 -6.88 13.30
C VAL A 66 -9.31 -7.75 12.30
N HIS A 67 -8.63 -8.12 11.23
CA HIS A 67 -9.12 -9.05 10.22
C HIS A 67 -8.62 -10.47 10.54
N LYS A 68 -9.43 -11.47 10.19
CA LYS A 68 -9.03 -12.88 10.28
C LYS A 68 -9.07 -13.48 8.90
N VAL A 69 -7.97 -14.14 8.51
CA VAL A 69 -7.87 -14.86 7.25
C VAL A 69 -9.06 -15.82 7.08
N GLY A 70 -9.74 -15.73 5.94
CA GLY A 70 -10.89 -16.56 5.59
C GLY A 70 -12.24 -16.01 6.06
N GLU A 71 -12.27 -14.93 6.83
CA GLU A 71 -13.48 -14.12 7.00
C GLU A 71 -13.57 -13.10 5.84
N ALA A 72 -14.79 -12.67 5.50
CA ALA A 72 -14.97 -11.63 4.48
C ALA A 72 -14.54 -10.27 5.04
N TRP A 73 -13.95 -9.40 4.20
CA TRP A 73 -13.67 -8.03 4.62
C TRP A 73 -14.98 -7.24 4.85
N PRO A 74 -15.04 -6.40 5.91
CA PRO A 74 -16.14 -5.47 6.08
C PRO A 74 -16.14 -4.41 4.98
N THR A 75 -17.30 -3.77 4.75
CA THR A 75 -17.34 -2.62 3.84
C THR A 75 -16.58 -1.43 4.44
N LEU A 76 -16.13 -0.50 3.59
CA LEU A 76 -15.54 0.76 4.07
C LEU A 76 -16.48 1.52 5.02
N GLY A 77 -17.78 1.49 4.75
CA GLY A 77 -18.80 2.10 5.61
C GLY A 77 -18.86 1.45 6.99
N ASP A 78 -18.74 0.13 7.08
CA ASP A 78 -18.73 -0.60 8.36
C ASP A 78 -17.47 -0.30 9.19
N LEU A 79 -16.31 -0.18 8.53
CA LEU A 79 -15.06 0.24 9.18
C LEU A 79 -15.19 1.64 9.80
N VAL A 80 -15.77 2.58 9.06
CA VAL A 80 -16.04 3.95 9.55
C VAL A 80 -17.04 3.94 10.70
N LEU A 81 -18.18 3.26 10.55
CA LEU A 81 -19.25 3.25 11.56
C LEU A 81 -18.84 2.55 12.87
N SER A 82 -17.96 1.56 12.79
CA SER A 82 -17.40 0.89 13.97
C SER A 82 -16.29 1.69 14.66
N GLY A 83 -15.80 2.75 14.03
CA GLY A 83 -14.61 3.49 14.48
C GLY A 83 -13.31 2.70 14.30
N LYS A 84 -13.34 1.58 13.57
CA LYS A 84 -12.19 0.73 13.26
C LYS A 84 -11.68 1.00 11.84
N ASN A 85 -11.43 2.27 11.54
CA ASN A 85 -11.12 2.76 10.20
C ASN A 85 -9.61 2.82 9.87
N LEU A 86 -8.80 2.01 10.56
CA LEU A 86 -7.37 1.84 10.31
C LEU A 86 -7.05 0.36 10.07
N VAL A 87 -6.47 0.03 8.93
CA VAL A 87 -5.94 -1.31 8.64
C VAL A 87 -4.42 -1.25 8.62
N VAL A 88 -3.75 -2.14 9.34
CA VAL A 88 -2.28 -2.14 9.45
C VAL A 88 -1.73 -3.47 8.96
N PHE A 89 -0.94 -3.41 7.90
CA PHE A 89 -0.10 -4.50 7.43
C PHE A 89 1.35 -4.25 7.85
N TRP A 90 2.10 -5.33 8.02
CA TRP A 90 3.56 -5.27 8.18
C TRP A 90 4.25 -6.49 7.56
N ASP A 91 5.54 -6.37 7.26
CA ASP A 91 6.29 -7.37 6.49
C ASP A 91 7.08 -8.39 7.36
N TYR A 92 6.78 -8.49 8.66
CA TYR A 92 7.55 -9.33 9.58
C TYR A 92 6.95 -10.74 9.78
N SER A 93 5.86 -10.88 10.53
CA SER A 93 5.21 -12.18 10.78
C SER A 93 3.83 -12.02 11.40
N ASP A 94 2.99 -13.05 11.35
CA ASP A 94 1.77 -13.09 12.17
C ASP A 94 2.11 -13.38 13.64
N ASP A 95 1.45 -12.68 14.57
CA ASP A 95 1.58 -12.89 16.02
C ASP A 95 0.22 -12.70 16.71
N GLU A 96 -0.33 -13.78 17.29
CA GLU A 96 -1.64 -13.75 17.96
C GLU A 96 -1.70 -12.79 19.16
N ARG A 97 -0.54 -12.37 19.70
CA ARG A 97 -0.46 -11.34 20.75
C ARG A 97 -0.80 -9.95 20.23
N TYR A 98 -0.61 -9.70 18.93
CA TYR A 98 -0.84 -8.42 18.26
C TYR A 98 -1.73 -8.62 17.02
N PRO A 99 -2.99 -9.08 17.18
CA PRO A 99 -3.83 -9.52 16.07
C PRO A 99 -4.25 -8.39 15.10
N TRP A 100 -3.95 -7.13 15.44
CA TRP A 100 -4.18 -5.96 14.57
C TRP A 100 -3.02 -5.69 13.60
N LEU A 101 -1.85 -6.30 13.82
CA LEU A 101 -0.70 -6.27 12.91
C LEU A 101 -0.79 -7.46 11.95
N HIS A 102 -1.39 -7.24 10.79
CA HIS A 102 -1.58 -8.28 9.78
C HIS A 102 -0.27 -8.50 9.03
N HIS A 103 0.25 -9.73 8.98
CA HIS A 103 1.36 -10.00 8.05
C HIS A 103 0.89 -9.74 6.62
N ALA A 104 1.61 -8.86 5.91
CA ALA A 104 1.24 -8.35 4.60
C ALA A 104 0.95 -9.51 3.65
N TRP A 105 1.84 -10.49 3.55
CA TRP A 105 1.71 -11.56 2.55
C TRP A 105 0.84 -12.75 3.00
N THR A 106 0.34 -12.71 4.24
CA THR A 106 -0.72 -13.62 4.70
C THR A 106 -2.10 -13.05 4.38
N HIS A 107 -2.25 -11.71 4.45
CA HIS A 107 -3.55 -11.03 4.36
C HIS A 107 -3.75 -10.24 3.06
N SER A 108 -2.69 -10.06 2.28
CA SER A 108 -2.68 -9.49 0.94
C SER A 108 -1.62 -10.19 0.07
N TRP A 109 -1.55 -9.79 -1.19
CA TRP A 109 -0.50 -10.19 -2.13
C TRP A 109 -0.17 -9.02 -3.06
N ASP A 110 0.86 -9.17 -3.87
CA ASP A 110 1.27 -8.12 -4.80
C ASP A 110 1.78 -8.63 -6.14
N THR A 111 2.00 -7.72 -7.10
CA THR A 111 2.77 -8.01 -8.31
C THR A 111 4.29 -7.89 -8.04
N PRO A 112 5.17 -8.45 -8.88
CA PRO A 112 6.59 -8.15 -8.84
C PRO A 112 6.89 -6.65 -8.84
N TYR A 113 8.06 -6.28 -8.33
CA TYR A 113 8.46 -4.88 -8.13
C TYR A 113 9.95 -4.68 -8.32
N GLY A 114 10.34 -3.42 -8.58
CA GLY A 114 11.74 -3.04 -8.74
C GLY A 114 12.37 -3.58 -10.02
N GLU A 115 11.60 -3.61 -11.11
CA GLU A 115 12.12 -3.99 -12.41
C GLU A 115 13.08 -2.92 -12.96
N ASP A 116 14.03 -3.32 -13.81
CA ASP A 116 14.99 -2.37 -14.40
C ASP A 116 14.35 -1.65 -15.59
N GLU A 117 13.42 -2.30 -16.30
CA GLU A 117 12.72 -1.76 -17.47
C GLU A 117 11.20 -1.90 -17.38
N GLU A 118 10.47 -0.99 -18.04
CA GLU A 118 8.99 -0.98 -18.03
C GLU A 118 8.41 -2.28 -18.62
N GLU A 119 9.07 -2.84 -19.64
CA GLU A 119 8.66 -4.07 -20.31
C GLU A 119 8.79 -5.33 -19.45
N GLU A 120 9.53 -5.27 -18.35
CA GLU A 120 9.69 -6.37 -17.39
C GLU A 120 8.55 -6.40 -16.37
N MET A 121 7.83 -5.28 -16.21
CA MET A 121 6.71 -5.19 -15.29
C MET A 121 5.57 -6.12 -15.71
N SER A 122 5.29 -7.14 -14.90
CA SER A 122 4.31 -8.18 -15.22
C SER A 122 3.09 -8.17 -14.30
N CYS A 123 2.00 -8.82 -14.73
CA CYS A 123 0.80 -9.10 -13.94
C CYS A 123 0.82 -10.56 -13.47
N THR A 124 1.81 -10.91 -12.65
CA THR A 124 1.89 -12.22 -11.96
C THR A 124 1.89 -12.00 -10.46
N VAL A 125 1.67 -13.06 -9.67
CA VAL A 125 1.84 -12.98 -8.21
C VAL A 125 3.33 -12.88 -7.88
N GLY A 126 3.71 -11.82 -7.17
CA GLY A 126 5.06 -11.60 -6.64
C GLY A 126 5.21 -12.23 -5.26
N ARG A 127 4.59 -11.62 -4.24
CA ARG A 127 4.54 -12.08 -2.85
C ARG A 127 3.11 -12.41 -2.45
N GLY A 128 2.97 -13.36 -1.52
CA GLY A 128 1.67 -13.83 -1.03
C GLY A 128 1.10 -14.97 -1.88
N SER A 129 -0.17 -15.32 -1.65
CA SER A 129 -0.82 -16.47 -2.29
C SER A 129 -1.48 -16.16 -3.62
N GLY A 130 -1.85 -14.90 -3.88
CA GLY A 130 -2.73 -14.55 -5.00
C GLY A 130 -4.21 -14.86 -4.76
N GLU A 131 -4.59 -15.25 -3.54
CA GLU A 131 -5.95 -15.74 -3.24
C GLU A 131 -6.75 -14.85 -2.28
N THR A 132 -6.11 -13.87 -1.62
CA THR A 132 -6.81 -12.96 -0.70
C THR A 132 -7.44 -11.78 -1.47
N GLU A 133 -8.53 -11.23 -0.93
CA GLU A 133 -9.28 -10.12 -1.54
C GLU A 133 -8.45 -8.82 -1.68
N ALA A 134 -7.49 -8.59 -0.79
CA ALA A 134 -6.63 -7.41 -0.85
C ALA A 134 -5.36 -7.68 -1.66
N TRP A 135 -5.04 -6.80 -2.61
CA TRP A 135 -3.77 -6.88 -3.34
C TRP A 135 -3.21 -5.54 -3.84
N HIS A 136 -1.90 -5.54 -4.09
CA HIS A 136 -1.12 -4.36 -4.43
C HIS A 136 -0.55 -4.47 -5.86
N LEU A 137 -0.87 -3.49 -6.70
CA LEU A 137 -0.17 -3.29 -7.97
C LEU A 137 1.09 -2.47 -7.72
N ASN A 138 2.26 -3.10 -7.86
CA ASN A 138 3.53 -2.41 -7.76
C ASN A 138 3.92 -1.79 -9.12
N ASN A 139 4.30 -0.51 -9.10
CA ASN A 139 4.62 0.27 -10.30
C ASN A 139 5.76 1.27 -10.04
N TRP A 140 6.99 0.77 -9.97
CA TRP A 140 8.21 1.59 -9.98
C TRP A 140 9.36 0.84 -10.62
N LEU A 141 10.36 1.61 -11.08
CA LEU A 141 11.58 1.09 -11.68
C LEU A 141 12.76 1.30 -10.75
N ASN A 142 13.69 0.35 -10.74
CA ASN A 142 14.93 0.48 -10.00
C ASN A 142 15.92 1.39 -10.73
N SER A 143 16.63 2.18 -9.94
CA SER A 143 17.87 2.83 -10.34
C SER A 143 19.04 1.86 -10.21
N ILE A 144 20.19 2.22 -10.79
CA ILE A 144 21.44 1.47 -10.64
C ILE A 144 21.92 1.27 -9.18
N PHE A 145 21.30 1.97 -8.22
CA PHE A 145 21.60 1.88 -6.79
C PHE A 145 20.62 1.01 -6.01
N GLY A 146 19.62 0.39 -6.67
CA GLY A 146 18.64 -0.49 -6.04
C GLY A 146 17.51 0.21 -5.29
N PHE A 147 17.31 1.51 -5.56
CA PHE A 147 16.16 2.30 -5.09
C PHE A 147 15.33 2.77 -6.28
N GLY A 148 14.09 3.22 -6.05
CA GLY A 148 13.27 3.84 -7.09
C GLY A 148 14.01 4.93 -7.88
N ASP A 149 13.84 4.93 -9.19
CA ASP A 149 14.45 5.91 -10.09
C ASP A 149 13.62 7.19 -10.20
N PRO A 150 14.04 8.32 -9.58
CA PRO A 150 13.30 9.58 -9.63
C PRO A 150 13.28 10.22 -11.03
N THR A 151 14.18 9.83 -11.93
CA THR A 151 14.23 10.39 -13.28
C THR A 151 13.28 9.69 -14.24
N ARG A 152 12.78 8.52 -13.84
CA ARG A 152 11.88 7.68 -14.64
C ARG A 152 10.49 7.54 -14.00
N SER A 153 10.30 8.05 -12.78
CA SER A 153 9.02 8.01 -12.04
C SER A 153 7.87 8.58 -12.87
N GLU A 154 8.01 9.80 -13.40
CA GLU A 154 6.99 10.44 -14.25
C GLU A 154 6.59 9.55 -15.45
N ALA A 155 7.56 8.86 -16.05
CA ALA A 155 7.33 8.05 -17.23
C ALA A 155 6.53 6.77 -16.97
N VAL A 156 6.59 6.21 -15.76
CA VAL A 156 5.81 5.01 -15.37
C VAL A 156 4.56 5.36 -14.57
N ASN A 157 4.51 6.54 -13.97
CA ASN A 157 3.35 7.08 -13.27
C ASN A 157 2.44 7.93 -14.17
N ASP A 158 2.77 8.06 -15.47
CA ASP A 158 1.92 8.69 -16.48
C ASP A 158 0.51 8.06 -16.46
N TYR A 159 -0.51 8.92 -16.57
CA TYR A 159 -1.91 8.51 -16.46
C TYR A 159 -2.26 7.34 -17.39
N ASN A 160 -1.92 7.45 -18.68
CA ASN A 160 -2.35 6.46 -19.67
C ASN A 160 -1.63 5.13 -19.46
N LYS A 161 -0.34 5.17 -19.15
CA LYS A 161 0.47 3.97 -18.92
C LYS A 161 0.04 3.22 -17.66
N LEU A 162 -0.04 3.94 -16.53
CA LEU A 162 -0.41 3.35 -15.26
C LEU A 162 -1.86 2.81 -15.30
N LEU A 163 -2.79 3.55 -15.92
CA LEU A 163 -4.16 3.07 -16.10
C LEU A 163 -4.21 1.83 -16.99
N ALA A 164 -3.50 1.82 -18.12
CA ALA A 164 -3.46 0.66 -19.01
C ALA A 164 -2.92 -0.58 -18.30
N ARG A 165 -1.83 -0.43 -17.53
CA ARG A 165 -1.27 -1.51 -16.70
C ARG A 165 -2.26 -2.00 -15.64
N ALA A 166 -2.91 -1.08 -14.93
CA ALA A 166 -3.88 -1.44 -13.90
C ALA A 166 -5.08 -2.20 -14.47
N ILE A 167 -5.59 -1.78 -15.63
CA ILE A 167 -6.68 -2.47 -16.35
C ILE A 167 -6.22 -3.84 -16.87
N GLU A 168 -5.00 -3.94 -17.42
CA GLU A 168 -4.43 -5.22 -17.87
C GLU A 168 -4.32 -6.22 -16.72
N CYS A 169 -3.75 -5.80 -15.58
CA CYS A 169 -3.64 -6.68 -14.42
C CYS A 169 -5.02 -7.01 -13.83
N TRP A 170 -5.95 -6.05 -13.81
CA TRP A 170 -7.34 -6.31 -13.43
C TRP A 170 -7.97 -7.39 -14.32
N GLN A 171 -7.79 -7.29 -15.64
CA GLN A 171 -8.28 -8.30 -16.57
C GLN A 171 -7.65 -9.68 -16.33
N ILE A 172 -6.35 -9.76 -16.08
CA ILE A 172 -5.63 -11.02 -15.90
C ILE A 172 -6.04 -11.72 -14.61
N PHE A 173 -6.17 -10.97 -13.52
CA PHE A 173 -6.54 -11.51 -12.21
C PHE A 173 -8.06 -11.65 -12.03
N ASP A 174 -8.86 -11.05 -12.91
CA ASP A 174 -10.31 -10.92 -12.78
C ASP A 174 -10.72 -10.23 -11.46
N ASP A 175 -9.85 -9.35 -10.96
CA ASP A 175 -10.03 -8.61 -9.71
C ASP A 175 -9.30 -7.25 -9.76
N ARG A 176 -9.88 -6.19 -9.21
CA ARG A 176 -9.34 -4.81 -9.30
C ARG A 176 -8.28 -4.61 -8.22
N PRO A 177 -7.14 -3.93 -8.50
CA PRO A 177 -6.15 -3.64 -7.46
C PRO A 177 -6.77 -2.88 -6.30
N THR A 178 -6.55 -3.39 -5.08
CA THR A 178 -6.94 -2.69 -3.84
C THR A 178 -6.03 -1.49 -3.61
N PHE A 179 -4.74 -1.64 -3.90
CA PHE A 179 -3.73 -0.60 -3.75
C PHE A 179 -2.90 -0.48 -5.03
N ILE A 180 -2.53 0.75 -5.39
CA ILE A 180 -1.52 1.02 -6.41
C ILE A 180 -0.35 1.68 -5.71
N ALA A 181 0.81 1.01 -5.74
CA ALA A 181 2.03 1.46 -5.09
C ALA A 181 3.01 1.99 -6.14
N VAL A 182 3.41 3.26 -5.98
CA VAL A 182 4.38 3.95 -6.85
C VAL A 182 5.46 4.59 -6.00
N ASP A 183 6.66 4.75 -6.56
CA ASP A 183 7.66 5.67 -6.02
C ASP A 183 7.46 7.07 -6.60
N PHE A 184 7.81 8.10 -5.81
CA PHE A 184 7.66 9.52 -6.16
C PHE A 184 6.23 9.86 -6.62
N TRP A 185 5.23 9.59 -5.76
CA TRP A 185 3.81 9.75 -6.11
C TRP A 185 3.40 11.14 -6.61
N GLU A 186 4.17 12.19 -6.29
CA GLU A 186 3.96 13.56 -6.81
C GLU A 186 4.41 13.73 -8.27
N ASP A 187 5.26 12.84 -8.78
CA ASP A 187 5.74 12.79 -10.16
C ASP A 187 4.85 11.84 -10.97
N GLY A 188 3.64 12.29 -11.32
CA GLY A 188 2.70 11.55 -12.17
C GLY A 188 1.25 11.71 -11.74
N GLU A 189 0.40 10.77 -12.13
CA GLU A 189 -1.05 10.90 -12.04
C GLU A 189 -1.74 9.75 -11.29
N VAL A 190 -1.03 9.09 -10.37
CA VAL A 190 -1.56 7.92 -9.62
C VAL A 190 -2.91 8.20 -8.95
N VAL A 191 -3.12 9.40 -8.41
CA VAL A 191 -4.40 9.79 -7.79
C VAL A 191 -5.53 9.79 -8.84
N ASN A 192 -5.31 10.42 -10.00
CA ASN A 192 -6.30 10.46 -11.07
C ASN A 192 -6.60 9.07 -11.62
N VAL A 193 -5.58 8.21 -11.76
CA VAL A 193 -5.76 6.80 -12.16
C VAL A 193 -6.64 6.05 -11.15
N THR A 194 -6.39 6.19 -9.85
CA THR A 194 -7.22 5.53 -8.83
C THR A 194 -8.66 6.04 -8.82
N MET A 195 -8.88 7.33 -9.07
CA MET A 195 -10.23 7.90 -9.23
C MET A 195 -10.96 7.27 -10.42
N THR A 196 -10.31 7.21 -11.58
CA THR A 196 -10.84 6.56 -12.78
C THR A 196 -11.22 5.11 -12.53
N LEU A 197 -10.33 4.33 -11.91
CA LEU A 197 -10.58 2.91 -11.61
C LEU A 197 -11.73 2.69 -10.61
N ASN A 198 -11.92 3.62 -9.67
CA ASN A 198 -13.02 3.57 -8.69
C ASN A 198 -14.39 3.90 -9.30
N GLU A 199 -14.44 4.58 -10.46
CA GLU A 199 -15.67 4.83 -11.21
C GLU A 199 -16.05 3.68 -12.15
N MET A 200 -15.15 2.72 -12.36
CA MET A 200 -15.38 1.53 -13.20
C MET A 200 -15.87 0.36 -12.34
N GLU A 201 -16.79 -0.45 -12.86
CA GLU A 201 -17.28 -1.67 -12.19
C GLU A 201 -16.60 -2.93 -12.76
N HIS A 202 -16.10 -2.84 -14.00
CA HIS A 202 -15.40 -3.93 -14.69
C HIS A 202 -14.28 -3.39 -15.58
N TRP A 203 -13.21 -4.19 -15.77
CA TRP A 203 -12.02 -3.78 -16.57
C TRP A 203 -12.33 -3.47 -18.04
N SER A 204 -13.48 -3.94 -18.55
CA SER A 204 -13.92 -3.71 -19.92
C SER A 204 -14.87 -2.52 -20.09
N ASP A 205 -15.18 -1.80 -19.02
CA ASP A 205 -16.07 -0.63 -19.08
C ASP A 205 -15.43 0.50 -19.89
N ASP A 206 -16.27 1.41 -20.40
CA ASP A 206 -15.79 2.64 -21.01
C ASP A 206 -15.03 3.46 -19.95
N VAL A 207 -13.78 3.80 -20.26
CA VAL A 207 -12.96 4.63 -19.37
C VAL A 207 -13.63 6.00 -19.20
N PRO A 208 -13.93 6.45 -17.97
CA PRO A 208 -14.54 7.74 -17.74
C PRO A 208 -13.59 8.88 -18.15
N PRO A 209 -14.11 10.11 -18.33
CA PRO A 209 -13.26 11.27 -18.63
C PRO A 209 -12.14 11.41 -17.60
N HIS A 210 -10.93 11.72 -18.07
CA HIS A 210 -9.79 12.05 -17.23
C HIS A 210 -10.18 13.16 -16.23
N PRO A 211 -10.11 12.90 -14.90
CA PRO A 211 -10.48 13.86 -13.86
C PRO A 211 -9.70 15.19 -13.86
#